data_AF-A0A5C5XC99-F1
#
_entry.id   AF-A0A5C5XC99-F1
#
_cell.length_a   1.000
_cell.length_b   1.000
_cell.length_c   1.000
_cell.angle_alpha   90.00
_cell.angle_beta   90.00
_cell.angle_gamma   90.00
#
_symmetry.space_group_name_H-M   'P 1'
#
loop_
_entity.id
_entity.type
_entity.pdbx_description
1 polymer ?
#
loop_
_entity_poly.entity_id
_entity_poly.type
_entity_poly.pdbx_seq_one_letter_code
_entity_poly.pdbx_strand_id
1 'polypeptide(L)'
;MKSLLPLSAILVAAGCFSQAKPARTDAPNTAIPTTAVSYQVLTDAPVEILDELASKYTGDLEQWRGEWIQSNSTTMLDGQSTIRLLEIACYADVMCHPIEYPLRVVTHDFIREHMELPEVRSSLEWIRSSYNSGLPFKKPGDAIGNFDGMLVESMNSRMREYANQLLKSSDSISVK
;
A
#
# COMPACT_ATOMS: atom_id res chain seq x y z
N MET A 1 29.57 -14.20 -8.41
CA MET A 1 28.29 -14.67 -7.84
C MET A 1 27.52 -13.45 -7.37
N LYS A 2 26.56 -12.94 -8.16
CA LYS A 2 25.68 -11.84 -7.75
C LYS A 2 24.54 -12.46 -6.94
N SER A 3 24.46 -12.09 -5.67
CA SER A 3 23.44 -12.60 -4.75
C SER A 3 22.07 -12.02 -5.15
N LEU A 4 21.18 -12.88 -5.63
CA LEU A 4 19.76 -12.60 -5.82
C LEU A 4 19.10 -12.57 -4.44
N LEU A 5 19.11 -11.41 -3.78
CA LEU A 5 18.28 -11.17 -2.60
C LEU A 5 16.87 -10.80 -3.08
N PRO A 6 15.86 -11.64 -2.85
CA PRO A 6 14.63 -11.59 -3.62
C PRO A 6 13.75 -10.41 -3.20
N LEU A 7 13.11 -9.76 -4.18
CA LEU A 7 12.04 -8.76 -3.98
C LEU A 7 10.84 -9.33 -3.19
N SER A 8 10.79 -10.66 -2.99
CA SER A 8 9.91 -11.33 -2.04
C SER A 8 10.03 -10.75 -0.63
N ALA A 9 11.16 -10.11 -0.27
CA ALA A 9 11.33 -9.42 0.99
C ALA A 9 10.30 -8.31 1.23
N ILE A 10 9.67 -7.73 0.20
CA ILE A 10 8.65 -6.67 0.37
C ILE A 10 7.33 -7.27 0.81
N LEU A 11 6.90 -8.36 0.16
CA LEU A 11 5.68 -9.07 0.55
C LEU A 11 5.88 -9.85 1.85
N VAL A 12 7.07 -10.41 2.06
CA VAL A 12 7.47 -11.01 3.34
C VAL A 12 7.57 -9.96 4.42
N ALA A 13 8.16 -8.77 4.19
CA ALA A 13 8.15 -7.66 5.16
C ALA A 13 6.72 -7.14 5.39
N ALA A 14 5.88 -7.07 4.36
CA ALA A 14 4.46 -6.75 4.50
C ALA A 14 3.72 -7.77 5.38
N GLY A 15 4.14 -9.05 5.36
CA GLY A 15 3.63 -10.11 6.24
C GLY A 15 4.38 -10.32 7.56
N CYS A 16 5.61 -9.82 7.72
CA CYS A 16 6.51 -10.12 8.85
C CYS A 16 6.45 -9.10 9.99
N PHE A 17 5.77 -7.97 9.83
CA PHE A 17 5.39 -7.15 10.98
C PHE A 17 4.26 -7.88 11.73
N SER A 18 4.68 -8.76 12.65
CA SER A 18 3.82 -9.64 13.44
C SER A 18 2.71 -8.88 14.15
N GLN A 19 1.51 -9.49 14.14
CA GLN A 19 0.31 -9.16 14.90
C GLN A 19 0.60 -8.45 16.24
N ALA A 20 0.48 -7.12 16.27
CA ALA A 20 0.16 -6.42 17.51
C ALA A 20 -1.36 -6.43 17.70
N LYS A 21 -1.79 -6.77 18.92
CA LYS A 21 -3.18 -6.91 19.39
C LYS A 21 -4.15 -5.83 18.86
N PRO A 22 -5.46 -6.14 18.76
CA PRO A 22 -6.47 -5.16 18.37
C PRO A 22 -6.45 -3.98 19.35
N ALA A 23 -6.16 -2.79 18.84
CA ALA A 23 -6.42 -1.55 19.56
C ALA A 23 -7.95 -1.36 19.62
N ARG A 24 -8.47 -1.32 20.84
CA ARG A 24 -9.90 -1.21 21.15
C ARG A 24 -10.33 0.27 21.07
N THR A 25 -11.39 0.49 20.27
CA THR A 25 -12.44 1.54 20.31
C THR A 25 -12.16 2.92 20.92
N ASP A 26 -12.42 3.96 20.12
CA ASP A 26 -13.50 4.92 20.42
C ASP A 26 -14.16 5.38 19.11
N ALA A 27 -15.45 5.08 18.96
CA ALA A 27 -16.26 5.38 17.78
C ALA A 27 -16.90 6.77 17.86
N PRO A 28 -17.36 7.31 16.72
CA PRO A 28 -18.72 7.82 16.66
C PRO A 28 -19.58 7.02 15.68
N ASN A 29 -20.83 6.84 16.08
CA ASN A 29 -21.87 6.02 15.46
C ASN A 29 -22.01 6.20 13.93
N THR A 30 -21.69 5.15 13.19
CA THR A 30 -22.48 4.71 12.04
C THR A 30 -22.39 3.19 12.01
N ALA A 31 -23.52 2.50 11.90
CA ALA A 31 -23.55 1.03 11.86
C ALA A 31 -22.78 0.54 10.62
N ILE A 32 -21.54 0.10 10.83
CA ILE A 32 -20.73 -0.56 9.81
C ILE A 32 -21.34 -1.96 9.60
N PRO A 33 -21.57 -2.42 8.36
CA PRO A 33 -22.05 -3.77 8.09
C PRO A 33 -21.14 -4.81 8.75
N THR A 34 -21.75 -5.89 9.25
CA THR A 34 -21.21 -6.90 10.18
C THR A 34 -20.09 -7.82 9.62
N THR A 35 -19.17 -7.27 8.82
CA THR A 35 -17.93 -7.89 8.34
C THR A 35 -16.82 -6.83 8.17
N ALA A 36 -16.69 -5.92 9.13
CA ALA A 36 -15.67 -4.86 9.10
C ALA A 36 -14.27 -5.46 9.28
N VAL A 37 -13.64 -5.91 8.19
CA VAL A 37 -12.21 -6.24 8.18
C VAL A 37 -11.46 -4.94 8.45
N SER A 38 -10.78 -4.88 9.60
CA SER A 38 -9.92 -3.76 9.96
C SER A 38 -8.49 -4.13 9.57
N TYR A 39 -7.86 -3.27 8.78
CA TYR A 39 -6.49 -3.44 8.36
C TYR A 39 -5.56 -2.56 9.19
N GLN A 40 -4.30 -2.99 9.31
CA GLN A 40 -3.27 -2.25 10.01
C GLN A 40 -2.58 -1.28 9.05
N VAL A 41 -2.56 -0.01 9.45
CA VAL A 41 -1.91 1.06 8.71
C VAL A 41 -0.43 1.14 9.10
N LEU A 42 0.43 1.49 8.15
CA LEU A 42 1.84 1.74 8.39
C LEU A 42 2.06 2.87 9.41
N THR A 43 2.62 2.58 10.58
CA THR A 43 2.87 3.57 11.65
C THR A 43 4.21 4.29 11.53
N ASP A 44 5.16 3.68 10.84
CA ASP A 44 6.54 4.14 10.75
C ASP A 44 6.95 4.34 9.29
N ALA A 45 7.83 5.31 9.04
CA ALA A 45 8.34 5.56 7.70
C ALA A 45 9.08 4.32 7.15
N PRO A 46 8.77 3.83 5.94
CA PRO A 46 9.35 2.60 5.39
C PRO A 46 10.71 2.85 4.72
N VAL A 47 11.54 3.71 5.32
CA VAL A 47 12.79 4.21 4.72
C VAL A 47 13.76 3.07 4.41
N GLU A 48 13.99 2.16 5.36
CA GLU A 48 14.93 1.05 5.18
C GLU A 48 14.54 0.14 4.00
N ILE A 49 13.23 -0.15 3.87
CA ILE A 49 12.71 -0.95 2.76
C ILE A 49 12.92 -0.19 1.44
N LEU A 50 12.64 1.11 1.41
CA LEU A 50 12.80 1.93 0.21
C LEU A 50 14.26 2.06 -0.22
N ASP A 51 15.19 2.21 0.73
CA ASP A 51 16.63 2.26 0.47
C ASP A 51 17.14 0.91 -0.04
N GLU A 52 16.68 -0.21 0.54
CA GLU A 52 17.02 -1.55 0.04
C GLU A 52 16.55 -1.72 -1.40
N LEU A 53 15.32 -1.31 -1.72
CA LEU A 53 14.79 -1.36 -3.07
C LEU A 53 15.57 -0.44 -4.01
N ALA A 54 15.87 0.79 -3.61
CA ALA A 54 16.68 1.68 -4.43
C ALA A 54 18.07 1.08 -4.74
N SER A 55 18.68 0.41 -3.78
CA SER A 55 20.01 -0.22 -3.96
C SER A 55 20.02 -1.32 -5.04
N LYS A 56 18.88 -1.96 -5.27
CA LYS A 56 18.74 -3.01 -6.28
C LYS A 56 18.36 -2.43 -7.65
N TYR A 57 17.80 -1.22 -7.71
CA TYR A 57 17.28 -0.64 -8.95
C TYR A 57 18.39 -0.24 -9.91
N THR A 58 18.42 -0.90 -11.06
CA THR A 58 19.43 -0.71 -12.10
C THR A 58 19.14 0.45 -13.04
N GLY A 59 17.97 1.11 -12.91
CA GLY A 59 17.48 2.11 -13.86
C GLY A 59 16.62 1.53 -14.99
N ASP A 60 16.53 0.20 -15.11
CA ASP A 60 15.69 -0.48 -16.10
C ASP A 60 14.35 -0.91 -15.47
N LEU A 61 13.27 -0.26 -15.88
CA LEU A 61 11.92 -0.53 -15.38
C LEU A 61 11.38 -1.91 -15.80
N GLU A 62 11.64 -2.33 -17.04
CA GLU A 62 11.10 -3.60 -17.56
C GLU A 62 11.80 -4.77 -16.89
N GLN A 63 13.11 -4.67 -16.71
CA GLN A 63 13.87 -5.63 -15.92
C GLN A 63 13.32 -5.70 -14.48
N TRP A 64 13.12 -4.54 -13.84
CA TRP A 64 12.58 -4.46 -12.48
C TRP A 64 11.20 -5.11 -12.36
N ARG A 65 10.30 -4.84 -13.32
CA ARG A 65 8.96 -5.43 -13.40
C ARG A 65 9.03 -6.95 -13.54
N GLY A 66 9.88 -7.46 -14.43
CA GLY A 66 10.07 -8.90 -14.61
C GLY A 66 10.59 -9.59 -13.36
N GLU A 67 11.60 -9.02 -12.71
CA GLU A 67 12.17 -9.53 -11.45
C GLU A 67 11.15 -9.51 -10.31
N TRP A 68 10.31 -8.47 -10.24
CA TRP A 68 9.23 -8.36 -9.27
C TRP A 68 8.20 -9.47 -9.44
N ILE A 69 7.67 -9.67 -10.66
CA ILE A 69 6.70 -10.72 -10.96
C ILE A 69 7.30 -12.09 -10.63
N GLN A 70 8.53 -12.34 -11.06
CA GLN A 70 9.20 -13.62 -10.79
C GLN A 70 9.35 -13.86 -9.29
N SER A 71 9.81 -12.86 -8.53
CA SER A 71 10.03 -12.95 -7.08
C SER A 71 8.74 -13.13 -6.28
N ASN A 72 7.59 -12.76 -6.84
CA ASN A 72 6.30 -12.79 -6.16
C ASN A 72 5.32 -13.79 -6.77
N SER A 73 5.76 -14.58 -7.76
CA SER A 73 4.93 -15.56 -8.48
C SER A 73 4.27 -16.63 -7.60
N THR A 74 4.83 -16.90 -6.42
CA THR A 74 4.30 -17.86 -5.45
C THR A 74 3.68 -17.20 -4.23
N THR A 75 3.67 -15.87 -4.17
CA THR A 75 3.20 -15.15 -2.99
C THR A 75 1.70 -14.95 -3.08
N MET A 76 0.98 -15.40 -2.06
CA MET A 76 -0.46 -15.15 -1.96
C MET A 76 -0.70 -13.69 -1.56
N LEU A 77 -1.42 -12.95 -2.40
CA LEU A 77 -1.78 -11.56 -2.13
C LEU A 77 -3.09 -11.50 -1.34
N ASP A 78 -3.01 -11.11 -0.07
CA ASP A 78 -4.17 -10.84 0.78
C ASP A 78 -4.45 -9.32 0.90
N GLY A 79 -5.55 -8.98 1.59
CA GLY A 79 -5.94 -7.58 1.75
C GLY A 79 -4.94 -6.73 2.58
N GLN A 80 -4.26 -7.32 3.58
CA GLN A 80 -3.29 -6.60 4.40
C GLN A 80 -2.02 -6.28 3.60
N SER A 81 -1.55 -7.26 2.82
CA SER A 81 -0.41 -7.13 1.92
C SER A 81 -0.70 -6.12 0.82
N THR A 82 -1.93 -6.11 0.29
CA THR A 82 -2.38 -5.11 -0.70
C THR A 82 -2.28 -3.69 -0.15
N ILE A 83 -2.80 -3.45 1.06
CA ILE A 83 -2.74 -2.14 1.70
C ILE A 83 -1.28 -1.72 1.94
N ARG A 84 -0.46 -2.63 2.46
CA ARG A 84 0.93 -2.31 2.80
C ARG A 84 1.76 -1.99 1.56
N LEU A 85 1.59 -2.72 0.46
CA LEU A 85 2.25 -2.41 -0.82
C LEU A 85 1.89 -1.00 -1.30
N LEU A 86 0.61 -0.64 -1.24
CA LEU A 86 0.15 0.69 -1.61
C LEU A 86 0.67 1.77 -0.66
N GLU A 87 0.72 1.51 0.64
CA GLU A 87 1.29 2.45 1.62
C GLU A 87 2.76 2.75 1.36
N ILE A 88 3.58 1.72 1.06
CA ILE A 88 5.00 1.90 0.76
C ILE A 88 5.20 2.67 -0.55
N ALA A 89 4.45 2.30 -1.61
CA ALA A 89 4.49 3.00 -2.89
C ALA A 89 4.03 4.47 -2.76
N CYS A 90 2.97 4.70 -2.00
CA CYS A 90 2.43 6.03 -1.71
C CYS A 90 3.43 6.88 -0.93
N TYR A 91 4.08 6.31 0.09
CA TYR A 91 5.12 7.01 0.85
C TYR A 91 6.28 7.41 -0.06
N ALA A 92 6.73 6.51 -0.95
CA ALA A 92 7.78 6.82 -1.92
C ALA A 92 7.39 8.01 -2.82
N ASP A 93 6.15 8.04 -3.31
CA ASP A 93 5.60 9.10 -4.15
C ASP A 93 5.50 10.45 -3.41
N VAL A 94 4.94 10.45 -2.19
CA VAL A 94 4.80 11.66 -1.38
C VAL A 94 6.17 12.24 -0.99
N MET A 95 7.16 11.38 -0.76
CA MET A 95 8.51 11.79 -0.38
C MET A 95 9.46 11.99 -1.56
N CYS A 96 8.97 11.86 -2.80
CA CYS A 96 9.77 11.96 -4.03
C CYS A 96 11.01 11.06 -4.01
N HIS A 97 10.87 9.84 -3.51
CA HIS A 97 11.96 8.89 -3.36
C HIS A 97 12.53 8.46 -4.73
N PRO A 98 13.83 8.17 -4.91
CA PRO A 98 14.41 7.88 -6.23
C PRO A 98 13.75 6.75 -7.04
N ILE A 99 13.07 5.83 -6.37
CA ILE A 99 12.32 4.73 -7.00
C ILE A 99 10.80 4.92 -6.98
N GLU A 100 10.28 6.13 -6.71
CA GLU A 100 8.84 6.39 -6.60
C GLU A 100 8.06 5.92 -7.84
N TYR A 101 8.54 6.29 -9.03
CA TYR A 101 7.92 5.95 -10.29
C TYR A 101 7.95 4.44 -10.57
N PRO A 102 9.12 3.77 -10.58
CA PRO A 102 9.17 2.32 -10.85
C PRO A 102 8.40 1.52 -9.80
N LEU A 103 8.49 1.89 -8.52
CA LEU A 103 7.77 1.20 -7.45
C LEU A 103 6.25 1.33 -7.60
N ARG A 104 5.75 2.54 -7.91
CA ARG A 104 4.31 2.76 -8.16
C ARG A 104 3.80 1.91 -9.32
N VAL A 105 4.53 1.89 -10.44
CA VAL A 105 4.13 1.13 -11.64
C VAL A 105 4.03 -0.36 -11.33
N VAL A 106 5.09 -0.98 -10.79
CA VAL A 106 5.08 -2.43 -10.51
C VAL A 106 4.07 -2.81 -9.44
N THR A 107 3.86 -1.95 -8.43
CA THR A 107 2.83 -2.18 -7.40
C THR A 107 1.43 -2.15 -8.01
N HIS A 108 1.13 -1.16 -8.84
CA HIS A 108 -0.19 -1.04 -9.48
C HIS A 108 -0.46 -2.17 -10.45
N ASP A 109 0.53 -2.56 -11.26
CA ASP A 109 0.41 -3.68 -12.18
C ASP A 109 0.16 -4.99 -11.44
N PHE A 110 0.97 -5.26 -10.40
CA PHE A 110 0.83 -6.47 -9.60
C PHE A 110 -0.55 -6.57 -8.95
N ILE A 111 -1.06 -5.49 -8.33
CA ILE A 111 -2.40 -5.49 -7.74
C ILE A 111 -3.49 -5.65 -8.81
N ARG A 112 -3.32 -5.00 -9.97
CA ARG A 112 -4.29 -5.09 -11.07
C ARG A 112 -4.42 -6.52 -11.60
N GLU A 113 -3.32 -7.26 -11.67
CA GLU A 113 -3.29 -8.65 -12.11
C GLU A 113 -3.95 -9.63 -11.12
N HIS A 114 -4.28 -9.18 -9.89
CA HIS A 114 -4.90 -9.99 -8.82
C HIS A 114 -6.29 -9.47 -8.40
N MET A 115 -6.94 -8.64 -9.22
CA MET A 115 -8.23 -8.02 -8.91
C MET A 115 -9.41 -9.01 -8.82
N GLU A 116 -9.23 -10.23 -9.34
CA GLU A 116 -10.16 -11.34 -9.19
C GLU A 116 -10.23 -11.88 -7.75
N LEU A 117 -9.20 -11.62 -6.93
CA LEU A 117 -9.19 -11.99 -5.52
C LEU A 117 -10.13 -11.06 -4.74
N PRO A 118 -11.17 -11.60 -4.06
CA PRO A 118 -12.14 -10.77 -3.34
C PRO A 118 -11.51 -9.89 -2.25
N GLU A 119 -10.44 -10.37 -1.62
CA GLU A 119 -9.71 -9.69 -0.55
C GLU A 119 -8.97 -8.45 -1.05
N VAL A 120 -8.41 -8.52 -2.27
CA VAL A 120 -7.74 -7.39 -2.93
C VAL A 120 -8.77 -6.30 -3.20
N ARG A 121 -9.89 -6.62 -3.87
CA ARG A 121 -10.95 -5.65 -4.14
C ARG A 121 -11.52 -5.04 -2.86
N SER A 122 -11.81 -5.87 -1.85
CA SER A 122 -12.34 -5.41 -0.57
C SER A 122 -11.38 -4.46 0.16
N SER A 123 -10.07 -4.73 0.09
CA SER A 123 -9.06 -3.85 0.71
C SER A 123 -8.96 -2.48 0.01
N LEU A 124 -9.11 -2.42 -1.32
CA LEU A 124 -9.15 -1.16 -2.06
C LEU A 124 -10.40 -0.34 -1.72
N GLU A 125 -11.56 -0.99 -1.59
CA GLU A 125 -12.80 -0.35 -1.14
C GLU A 125 -12.67 0.17 0.29
N TRP A 126 -12.00 -0.60 1.17
CA TRP A 126 -11.65 -0.15 2.51
C TRP A 126 -10.73 1.07 2.50
N ILE A 127 -9.68 1.09 1.67
CA ILE A 127 -8.80 2.27 1.51
C ILE A 127 -9.64 3.49 1.13
N ARG A 128 -10.51 3.36 0.11
CA ARG A 128 -11.36 4.45 -0.37
C ARG A 128 -12.24 5.02 0.75
N SER A 129 -12.74 4.18 1.65
CA SER A 129 -13.58 4.58 2.78
C SER A 129 -12.76 5.18 3.93
N SER A 130 -11.76 4.46 4.41
CA SER A 130 -11.01 4.77 5.64
C SER A 130 -10.08 5.96 5.50
N TYR A 131 -9.44 6.12 4.34
CA TYR A 131 -8.59 7.28 4.05
C TYR A 131 -9.41 8.52 3.65
N ASN A 132 -10.74 8.39 3.47
CA ASN A 132 -11.64 9.52 3.26
C ASN A 132 -12.04 10.21 4.58
N SER A 133 -12.18 9.44 5.66
CA SER A 133 -12.38 9.97 7.01
C SER A 133 -11.11 10.60 7.62
N GLY A 134 -9.96 10.44 6.94
CA GLY A 134 -8.64 10.73 7.46
C GLY A 134 -8.14 9.57 8.33
N LEU A 135 -6.91 9.13 8.09
CA LEU A 135 -6.24 8.16 8.95
C LEU A 135 -6.28 8.58 10.44
N PRO A 136 -6.25 7.63 11.38
CA PRO A 136 -6.20 7.90 12.82
C PRO A 136 -4.89 8.54 13.30
N PHE A 137 -4.00 8.99 12.39
CA PHE A 137 -2.82 9.77 12.75
C PHE A 137 -3.15 11.14 13.35
N LYS A 138 -4.41 11.58 13.33
CA LYS A 138 -4.84 12.75 14.08
C LYS A 138 -4.77 12.47 15.57
N LYS A 139 -3.63 12.77 16.21
CA LYS A 139 -3.69 13.11 17.63
C LYS A 139 -4.52 14.39 17.76
N PRO A 140 -5.40 14.50 18.77
CA PRO A 140 -6.03 15.77 19.09
C PRO A 140 -4.93 16.80 19.42
N GLY A 141 -4.63 17.71 18.50
CA GLY A 141 -3.60 18.74 18.68
C GLY A 141 -2.57 18.86 17.55
N ASP A 142 -2.54 17.96 16.56
CA ASP A 142 -1.68 18.13 15.39
C ASP A 142 -2.25 19.22 14.48
N ALA A 143 -1.70 20.43 14.61
CA ALA A 143 -2.06 21.55 13.79
C ALA A 143 -1.72 21.25 12.32
N ILE A 144 -2.72 21.36 11.45
CA ILE A 144 -2.54 21.43 9.99
C ILE A 144 -1.47 22.50 9.73
N GLY A 145 -0.29 22.07 9.27
CA GLY A 145 0.88 22.93 9.06
C GLY A 145 2.22 22.41 9.62
N ASN A 146 2.23 21.38 10.49
CA ASN A 146 3.47 20.65 10.79
C ASN A 146 3.79 19.61 9.68
N PHE A 147 5.07 19.28 9.50
CA PHE A 147 5.52 18.37 8.43
C PHE A 147 4.81 17.02 8.48
N ASP A 148 4.63 16.47 9.68
CA ASP A 148 3.96 15.18 9.90
C ASP A 148 2.47 15.24 9.51
N GLY A 149 1.77 16.32 9.82
CA GLY A 149 0.37 16.52 9.45
C GLY A 149 0.19 16.68 7.93
N MET A 150 1.11 17.39 7.26
CA MET A 150 1.11 17.51 5.80
C MET A 150 1.43 16.17 5.11
N LEU A 151 2.34 15.38 5.68
CA LEU A 151 2.66 14.03 5.21
C LEU A 151 1.43 13.12 5.32
N VAL A 152 0.74 13.14 6.48
CA VAL A 152 -0.50 12.37 6.68
C VAL A 152 -1.59 12.79 5.69
N GLU A 153 -1.80 14.08 5.46
CA GLU A 153 -2.79 14.56 4.48
C GLU A 153 -2.44 14.15 3.06
N SER A 154 -1.16 14.25 2.68
CA SER A 154 -0.67 13.85 1.37
C SER A 154 -0.83 12.34 1.14
N MET A 155 -0.46 11.52 2.13
CA MET A 155 -0.68 10.08 2.14
C MET A 155 -2.17 9.74 2.02
N ASN A 156 -3.05 10.45 2.75
CA ASN A 156 -4.50 10.26 2.66
C ASN A 156 -5.07 10.54 1.27
N SER A 157 -4.63 11.63 0.65
CA SER A 157 -5.05 11.98 -0.69
C SER A 157 -4.57 10.95 -1.71
N ARG A 158 -3.29 10.60 -1.67
CA ARG A 158 -2.67 9.73 -2.67
C ARG A 158 -3.10 8.26 -2.55
N MET A 159 -3.30 7.73 -1.35
CA MET A 159 -3.85 6.38 -1.16
C MET A 159 -5.26 6.24 -1.76
N ARG A 160 -6.12 7.25 -1.59
CA ARG A 160 -7.45 7.26 -2.22
C ARG A 160 -7.36 7.30 -3.73
N GLU A 161 -6.44 8.11 -4.26
CA GLU A 161 -6.22 8.21 -5.70
C GLU A 161 -5.82 6.85 -6.29
N TYR A 162 -4.85 6.16 -5.67
CA TYR A 162 -4.44 4.82 -6.10
C TYR A 162 -5.59 3.81 -6.08
N ALA A 163 -6.34 3.75 -4.97
CA ALA A 163 -7.48 2.84 -4.86
C ALA A 163 -8.55 3.12 -5.93
N ASN A 164 -8.87 4.40 -6.19
CA ASN A 164 -9.83 4.78 -7.22
C ASN A 164 -9.34 4.42 -8.62
N GLN A 165 -8.06 4.62 -8.93
CA GLN A 165 -7.49 4.26 -10.22
C GLN A 165 -7.55 2.73 -10.45
N LEU A 166 -7.18 1.94 -9.44
CA LEU A 166 -7.20 0.48 -9.52
C LEU A 166 -8.63 -0.07 -9.68
N LEU A 167 -9.57 0.39 -8.85
CA LEU A 167 -10.98 0.00 -8.94
C LEU A 167 -11.60 0.37 -10.30
N LYS A 168 -11.38 1.60 -10.77
CA LYS A 168 -11.91 2.06 -12.07
C LYS A 168 -11.34 1.24 -13.24
N SER A 169 -10.05 0.90 -13.19
CA SER A 169 -9.43 0.07 -14.23
C SER A 169 -10.03 -1.33 -14.29
N SER A 170 -10.34 -1.94 -13.15
CA SER A 170 -10.99 -3.25 -13.08
C SER A 170 -12.42 -3.22 -13.64
N ASP A 171 -13.21 -2.21 -13.26
CA ASP A 171 -14.59 -2.09 -13.76
C ASP A 171 -14.64 -1.92 -15.28
N SER A 172 -13.63 -1.29 -15.89
CA SER A 172 -13.53 -1.17 -17.35
C SER A 172 -13.14 -2.46 -18.07
N ILE A 173 -12.50 -3.41 -17.38
CA ILE A 173 -12.12 -4.72 -17.92
C ILE A 173 -13.32 -5.68 -17.89
N SER A 174 -14.22 -5.54 -16.91
CA SER A 174 -15.40 -6.40 -16.74
C SER A 174 -16.54 -6.14 -17.75
N VAL A 175 -16.42 -5.12 -18.62
CA VAL A 175 -17.43 -4.72 -19.62
C VAL A 175 -17.09 -5.24 -21.04
N LYS A 176 -16.11 -6.14 -21.17
CA LYS A 176 -15.78 -6.84 -22.43
C LYS A 176 -16.11 -8.32 -22.34
#